data_AF-A0A917DSI0-F1
#
_entry.id   AF-A0A917DSI0-F1
#
_cell.length_a   1.000
_cell.length_b   1.000
_cell.length_c   1.000
_cell.angle_alpha   90.00
_cell.angle_beta   90.00
_cell.angle_gamma   90.00
#
_symmetry.space_group_name_H-M   'P 1'
#
loop_
_entity.id
_entity.type
_entity.pdbx_description
1 polymer ?
#
loop_
_entity_poly.entity_id
_entity_poly.type
_entity_poly.pdbx_seq_one_letter_code
_entity_poly.pdbx_strand_id
1 'polypeptide(L)'
;MFTIIAYVSLIVSIISVIFAIKGIHQLYWISALGIYIFSFLAGFTIGQFTVALTFIFLSLAIGYSLGRIKGKADYSLFSGVGIITGILLVVYVGGWVFLPFWKLLPTPLFS
;
A
#
# COMPACT_ATOMS: atom_id res chain seq x y z
N MET A 1 2.82 -4.54 -21.30
CA MET A 1 3.18 -5.54 -20.27
C MET A 1 2.96 -5.01 -18.86
N PHE A 2 3.53 -3.87 -18.47
CA PHE A 2 3.32 -3.26 -17.14
C PHE A 2 1.85 -2.98 -16.78
N THR A 3 1.04 -2.56 -17.76
CA THR A 3 -0.41 -2.35 -17.56
C THR A 3 -1.14 -3.64 -17.18
N ILE A 4 -0.78 -4.77 -17.80
CA ILE A 4 -1.37 -6.07 -17.48
C ILE A 4 -1.01 -6.46 -16.04
N ILE A 5 0.26 -6.27 -15.66
CA ILE A 5 0.72 -6.54 -14.28
C ILE A 5 -0.05 -5.67 -13.29
N ALA A 6 -0.21 -4.38 -13.58
CA ALA A 6 -0.95 -3.46 -12.71
C ALA A 6 -2.40 -3.92 -12.48
N TYR A 7 -3.13 -4.27 -13.55
CA TYR A 7 -4.52 -4.76 -13.43
C TYR A 7 -4.61 -6.10 -12.70
N VAL A 8 -3.70 -7.03 -12.98
CA VAL A 8 -3.66 -8.32 -12.27
C VAL A 8 -3.36 -8.12 -10.78
N SER A 9 -2.38 -7.28 -10.43
CA SER A 9 -2.07 -6.95 -9.04
C SER A 9 -3.25 -6.30 -8.31
N LEU A 10 -4.00 -5.42 -9.00
CA LEU A 10 -5.20 -4.80 -8.44
C LEU A 10 -6.31 -5.85 -8.19
N ILE A 11 -6.59 -6.72 -9.17
CA ILE A 11 -7.60 -7.78 -9.04
C ILE A 11 -7.23 -8.74 -7.89
N VAL A 12 -5.98 -9.20 -7.85
CA VAL A 12 -5.48 -10.06 -6.78
C VAL A 12 -5.62 -9.39 -5.42
N SER A 13 -5.31 -8.09 -5.33
CA SER A 13 -5.48 -7.37 -4.07
C SER A 13 -6.94 -7.28 -3.65
N ILE A 14 -7.86 -6.92 -4.55
CA ILE A 14 -9.29 -6.82 -4.25
C ILE A 14 -9.83 -8.17 -3.76
N ILE A 15 -9.53 -9.25 -4.47
CA ILE A 15 -9.93 -10.60 -4.07
C ILE A 15 -9.37 -10.94 -2.68
N SER A 16 -8.09 -10.63 -2.44
CA SER A 16 -7.44 -10.87 -1.14
C SER A 16 -8.11 -10.09 0.00
N VAL A 17 -8.50 -8.82 -0.22
CA VAL A 17 -9.25 -8.03 0.77
C VAL A 17 -10.59 -8.69 1.09
N ILE A 18 -11.34 -9.12 0.08
CA ILE A 18 -12.65 -9.75 0.28
C ILE A 18 -12.52 -10.99 1.17
N PHE A 19 -11.54 -11.84 0.93
CA PHE A 19 -11.31 -13.02 1.76
C PHE A 19 -10.71 -12.68 3.14
N ALA A 20 -9.87 -11.64 3.23
CA ALA A 20 -9.32 -11.17 4.50
C ALA A 20 -10.42 -10.67 5.45
N ILE A 21 -11.39 -9.90 4.93
CA ILE A 21 -12.55 -9.43 5.69
C ILE A 21 -13.45 -10.60 6.13
N LYS A 22 -13.54 -11.66 5.32
CA LYS A 22 -14.30 -12.88 5.65
C LYS A 22 -13.63 -13.78 6.70
N GLY A 23 -12.43 -13.44 7.17
CA GLY A 23 -11.76 -14.14 8.27
C GLY A 23 -10.42 -14.79 7.92
N ILE A 24 -9.98 -14.76 6.66
CA ILE A 24 -8.64 -15.24 6.28
C ILE A 24 -7.64 -14.08 6.35
N HIS A 25 -7.40 -13.58 7.57
CA HIS A 25 -6.67 -12.34 7.83
C HIS A 25 -5.23 -12.32 7.28
N GLN A 26 -4.61 -13.48 7.06
CA GLN A 26 -3.29 -13.59 6.43
C GLN A 26 -3.27 -12.98 5.01
N LEU A 27 -4.42 -12.93 4.33
CA LEU A 27 -4.54 -12.34 3.00
C LEU A 27 -4.42 -10.81 3.00
N TYR A 28 -4.43 -10.14 4.16
CA TYR A 28 -4.06 -8.72 4.24
C TYR A 28 -2.61 -8.49 3.76
N TRP A 29 -1.69 -9.46 3.93
CA TRP A 29 -0.34 -9.38 3.35
C TRP A 29 -0.36 -9.35 1.83
N ILE A 30 -1.14 -10.24 1.22
CA ILE A 30 -1.26 -10.33 -0.25
C ILE A 30 -1.92 -9.08 -0.80
N SER A 31 -2.94 -8.57 -0.09
CA SER A 31 -3.60 -7.32 -0.45
C SER A 31 -2.64 -6.13 -0.41
N ALA A 32 -1.88 -5.99 0.68
CA ALA A 32 -0.90 -4.92 0.83
C ALA A 32 0.14 -4.94 -0.30
N LEU A 33 0.68 -6.12 -0.60
CA LEU A 33 1.67 -6.30 -1.66
C LEU A 33 1.07 -6.01 -3.05
N GLY A 34 -0.13 -6.50 -3.33
CA GLY A 34 -0.81 -6.25 -4.61
C GLY A 34 -1.12 -4.77 -4.84
N ILE A 35 -1.61 -4.05 -3.83
CA ILE A 35 -1.86 -2.60 -3.95
C ILE A 35 -0.55 -1.83 -4.02
N TYR A 36 0.51 -2.27 -3.34
CA TYR A 36 1.83 -1.64 -3.46
C TYR A 36 2.38 -1.73 -4.89
N ILE A 37 2.32 -2.92 -5.51
CA ILE A 37 2.72 -3.11 -6.91
C ILE A 37 1.85 -2.27 -7.85
N PHE A 38 0.52 -2.31 -7.68
CA PHE A 38 -0.39 -1.49 -8.47
C PHE A 38 -0.06 -0.01 -8.34
N SER A 39 0.14 0.46 -7.11
CA SER A 39 0.48 1.84 -6.78
C SER A 39 1.77 2.28 -7.49
N PHE A 40 2.81 1.45 -7.44
CA PHE A 40 4.06 1.72 -8.12
C PHE A 40 3.91 1.81 -9.64
N LEU A 41 3.05 0.98 -10.24
CA LEU A 41 2.81 0.94 -11.69
C LEU A 41 1.78 1.95 -12.19
N ALA A 42 0.87 2.43 -11.33
CA ALA A 42 -0.21 3.35 -11.68
C ALA A 42 0.27 4.80 -11.89
N GLY A 43 1.55 5.07 -11.67
CA GLY A 43 2.15 6.39 -11.85
C GLY A 43 1.89 7.32 -10.66
N PHE A 44 2.44 8.53 -10.74
CA PHE A 44 2.63 9.42 -9.59
C PHE A 44 1.36 9.74 -8.79
N THR A 45 0.32 10.24 -9.46
CA THR A 45 -0.89 10.74 -8.79
C THR A 45 -1.74 9.61 -8.23
N ILE A 46 -2.03 8.59 -9.04
CA ILE A 46 -2.86 7.46 -8.61
C ILE A 46 -2.08 6.55 -7.65
N GLY A 47 -0.78 6.37 -7.90
CA GLY A 47 0.14 5.64 -7.06
C GLY A 47 0.21 6.20 -5.64
N GLN A 48 0.35 7.51 -5.50
CA GLN A 48 0.49 8.13 -4.18
C GLN A 48 -0.73 7.91 -3.28
N PHE A 49 -1.95 8.00 -3.81
CA PHE A 49 -3.15 7.68 -3.01
C PHE A 49 -3.26 6.19 -2.71
N THR A 50 -2.91 5.33 -3.66
CA THR A 50 -3.05 3.88 -3.51
C THR A 50 -1.99 3.29 -2.59
N VAL A 51 -0.79 3.89 -2.49
CA VAL A 51 0.22 3.45 -1.52
C VAL A 51 -0.21 3.76 -0.09
N ALA A 52 -0.98 4.82 0.14
CA ALA A 52 -1.54 5.10 1.46
C ALA A 52 -2.46 3.96 1.92
N LEU A 53 -3.25 3.39 0.99
CA LEU A 53 -4.08 2.22 1.27
C LEU A 53 -3.24 0.98 1.61
N THR A 54 -2.06 0.81 1.02
CA THR A 54 -1.13 -0.27 1.40
C THR A 54 -0.85 -0.25 2.90
N PHE A 55 -0.63 0.92 3.51
CA PHE A 55 -0.30 1.02 4.93
C PHE A 55 -1.46 0.59 5.85
N ILE A 56 -2.70 0.74 5.41
CA ILE A 56 -3.87 0.22 6.12
C ILE A 56 -3.82 -1.31 6.17
N PHE A 57 -3.68 -1.95 5.01
CA PHE A 57 -3.63 -3.42 4.93
C PHE A 57 -2.38 -3.97 5.60
N LEU A 58 -1.26 -3.28 5.51
CA LEU A 58 -0.01 -3.67 6.17
C LEU A 58 -0.13 -3.61 7.70
N SER A 59 -0.69 -2.52 8.23
CA SER A 59 -0.93 -2.38 9.67
C SER A 59 -1.87 -3.46 10.19
N LEU A 60 -2.96 -3.75 9.47
CA LEU A 60 -3.87 -4.85 9.79
C LEU A 60 -3.18 -6.21 9.70
N ALA A 61 -2.40 -6.47 8.66
CA ALA A 61 -1.66 -7.72 8.48
C ALA A 61 -0.69 -7.95 9.65
N ILE A 62 0.04 -6.91 10.09
CA ILE A 62 0.93 -6.97 11.25
C ILE A 62 0.13 -7.22 12.53
N GLY A 63 -0.95 -6.47 12.76
CA GLY A 63 -1.77 -6.62 13.96
C GLY A 63 -2.38 -8.02 14.10
N TYR A 64 -2.85 -8.60 13.00
CA TYR A 64 -3.35 -9.98 12.98
C TYR A 64 -2.22 -11.01 13.11
N SER A 65 -1.07 -10.80 12.46
CA SER A 65 0.09 -11.72 12.56
C SER A 65 0.66 -11.78 13.98
N LEU A 66 0.61 -10.67 14.72
CA LEU A 66 1.03 -10.60 16.11
C LEU A 66 -0.04 -11.07 17.10
N GLY A 67 -1.23 -11.50 16.63
CA GLY A 67 -2.35 -11.90 17.49
C GLY A 67 -2.88 -10.76 18.38
N ARG A 68 -2.59 -9.50 18.02
CA ARG A 68 -2.97 -8.28 18.76
C ARG A 68 -4.39 -7.83 18.45
N ILE A 69 -4.93 -8.20 17.28
CA ILE A 69 -6.30 -7.87 16.89
C ILE A 69 -7.24 -8.99 17.35
N LYS A 70 -7.96 -8.75 18.45
CA LYS A 70 -8.95 -9.70 19.00
C LYS A 70 -10.38 -9.16 18.92
N GLY A 71 -10.53 -7.84 18.90
CA GLY A 71 -11.83 -7.18 18.84
C GLY A 71 -11.91 -6.05 17.82
N LYS A 72 -13.12 -5.47 17.72
CA LYS A 72 -13.41 -4.34 16.82
C LYS A 72 -12.60 -3.08 17.19
N ALA A 73 -12.29 -2.89 18.47
CA ALA A 73 -11.49 -1.76 18.94
C ALA A 73 -10.05 -1.86 18.43
N ASP A 74 -9.41 -3.03 18.54
CA ASP A 74 -8.06 -3.27 18.04
C ASP A 74 -8.02 -3.10 16.52
N TYR A 75 -9.00 -3.65 15.80
CA TYR A 75 -9.11 -3.48 14.35
C TYR A 75 -9.16 -2.00 13.97
N SER A 76 -9.99 -1.22 14.67
CA SER A 76 -10.11 0.22 14.41
C SER A 76 -8.81 0.97 14.74
N LEU A 77 -8.08 0.57 15.78
CA LEU A 77 -6.81 1.17 16.16
C LEU A 77 -5.74 0.89 15.11
N PHE A 78 -5.56 -0.36 14.70
CA PHE A 78 -4.58 -0.74 13.67
C PHE A 78 -4.93 -0.12 12.30
N SER A 79 -6.20 -0.07 11.94
CA SER A 79 -6.65 0.64 10.74
C SER A 79 -6.32 2.13 10.83
N GLY A 80 -6.59 2.77 11.97
CA GLY A 80 -6.24 4.17 12.24
C GLY A 80 -4.73 4.44 12.15
N VAL A 81 -3.90 3.56 12.72
CA VAL A 81 -2.43 3.64 12.59
C VAL A 81 -2.02 3.56 11.12
N GLY A 82 -2.62 2.66 10.35
CA GLY A 82 -2.36 2.55 8.91
C GLY A 82 -2.76 3.80 8.13
N ILE A 83 -3.92 4.41 8.46
CA ILE A 83 -4.37 5.67 7.86
C ILE A 83 -3.40 6.80 8.19
N ILE A 84 -3.04 6.98 9.47
CA ILE A 84 -2.11 8.04 9.90
C ILE A 84 -0.77 7.87 9.21
N THR A 85 -0.23 6.64 9.17
CA THR A 85 1.03 6.33 8.50
C THR A 85 0.96 6.60 7.00
N GLY A 86 -0.14 6.20 6.35
CA GLY A 86 -0.38 6.48 4.94
C GLY A 86 -0.45 7.97 4.62
N ILE A 87 -1.17 8.75 5.45
CA ILE A 87 -1.25 10.21 5.30
C ILE A 87 0.12 10.86 5.50
N LEU A 88 0.86 10.48 6.55
CA LEU A 88 2.20 10.99 6.79
C LEU A 88 3.11 10.71 5.59
N LEU A 89 3.03 9.51 5.02
CA LEU A 89 3.84 9.18 3.85
C LEU A 89 3.45 10.03 2.63
N VAL A 90 2.16 10.21 2.36
CA VAL A 90 1.66 11.04 1.25
C VAL A 90 2.09 12.50 1.40
N VAL A 91 2.02 13.06 2.61
CA VAL A 91 2.32 14.47 2.89
C VAL A 91 3.82 14.73 2.88
N TYR A 92 4.62 13.88 3.53
CA TYR A 92 6.04 14.16 3.78
C TYR A 92 6.99 13.59 2.73
N VAL A 93 6.68 12.45 2.12
CA VAL A 93 7.61 11.80 1.17
C VAL A 93 7.41 12.33 -0.25
N GLY A 94 6.27 12.99 -0.50
CA GLY A 94 5.96 13.61 -1.77
C GLY A 94 6.11 12.65 -2.96
N GLY A 95 6.47 13.20 -4.10
CA GLY A 95 6.65 12.44 -5.33
C GLY A 95 7.83 11.47 -5.38
N TRP A 96 8.78 11.61 -4.46
CA TRP A 96 10.08 10.97 -4.56
C TRP A 96 10.02 9.43 -4.45
N VAL A 97 8.96 8.90 -3.84
CA VAL A 97 8.68 7.45 -3.76
C VAL A 97 8.45 6.81 -5.14
N PHE A 98 7.95 7.59 -6.09
CA PHE A 98 7.52 7.12 -7.42
C PHE A 98 8.48 7.51 -8.55
N LEU A 99 9.68 8.01 -8.21
CA LEU A 99 10.76 8.30 -9.15
C LEU A 99 11.90 7.27 -8.98
N PRO A 100 11.72 6.00 -9.39
CA PRO A 100 12.77 4.98 -9.28
C PRO A 100 14.02 5.30 -10.11
N PHE A 101 13.92 6.22 -11.09
CA PHE A 101 14.99 6.58 -12.02
C PHE A 101 15.61 7.95 -11.79
N TRP A 102 15.32 8.65 -10.69
CA TRP A 102 15.91 9.98 -10.46
C TRP A 102 17.45 9.94 -10.47
N LYS A 103 18.05 8.86 -9.97
CA LYS A 103 19.51 8.66 -10.00
C LYS A 103 20.08 8.24 -11.37
N LEU A 104 19.22 7.88 -12.33
CA LEU A 104 19.62 7.48 -13.69
C LEU A 104 19.40 8.60 -14.72
N LEU A 105 18.71 9.68 -14.34
CA LEU A 105 18.68 10.89 -15.13
C LEU A 105 20.02 11.62 -14.97
N PRO A 106 20.66 12.07 -16.07
CA PRO A 106 21.81 12.95 -15.96
C PRO A 106 21.41 14.14 -15.09
N THR A 107 22.23 14.43 -14.07
CA THR A 107 22.06 15.61 -13.22
C THR A 107 21.82 16.82 -14.12
N PRO A 108 20.79 17.65 -13.86
CA PRO A 108 20.69 18.91 -14.59
C PRO A 108 21.98 19.69 -14.29
N LEU A 109 22.72 19.97 -15.36
CA LEU A 109 23.93 20.78 -15.39
C LEU A 109 23.59 22.26 -15.12
N PHE A 110 22.78 22.61 -14.13
CA PHE A 110 22.57 24.00 -13.77
C PHE A 110 22.43 24.16 -12.26
N SER A 111 23.40 24.93 -11.76
CA SER A 111 23.56 25.59 -10.46
C SER A 111 22.30 26.26 -9.94
#